data_AF-A0A542Q2S6-F1
#
_entry.id   AF-A0A542Q2S6-F1
#
_cell.length_a   1.000
_cell.length_b   1.000
_cell.length_c   1.000
_cell.angle_alpha   90.00
_cell.angle_beta   90.00
_cell.angle_gamma   90.00
#
_symmetry.space_group_name_H-M   'P 1'
#
loop_
_entity.id
_entity.type
_entity.pdbx_description
1 polymer ?
#
loop_
_entity_poly.entity_id
_entity_poly.type
_entity_poly.pdbx_seq_one_letter_code
_entity_poly.pdbx_strand_id
1 'polypeptide(L)'
;MTGSRNSLTGTHVTGHAPCWGDPDFAVADNRWKNGKDLVAICEPVLYVCGGCPDRAACIRQVLPAKNGFDGVCGGRIWLNGVIVHALPDTDPSELPLPVFRKSCGTAAGSRAHRRAVEQQCPGCEPFYRPGPNPLDDEDESDAQQLELPDVA
;
A
#
# COMPACT_ATOMS: atom_id res chain seq x y z
N MET A 1 7.27 -24.24 -26.95
CA MET A 1 8.15 -23.20 -26.36
C MET A 1 7.41 -22.57 -25.20
N THR A 2 7.50 -23.19 -24.02
CA THR A 2 6.88 -22.70 -22.78
C THR A 2 7.83 -21.68 -22.16
N GLY A 3 7.59 -20.39 -22.41
CA GLY A 3 8.33 -19.33 -21.73
C GLY A 3 8.15 -19.48 -20.22
N SER A 4 9.27 -19.57 -19.50
CA SER A 4 9.29 -19.53 -18.04
C SER A 4 8.55 -18.28 -17.59
N ARG A 5 7.38 -18.48 -16.96
CA ARG A 5 6.74 -17.45 -16.15
C ARG A 5 7.70 -17.19 -15.01
N ASN A 6 8.44 -16.07 -15.08
CA ASN A 6 9.25 -15.61 -13.97
C ASN A 6 8.30 -15.48 -12.78
N SER A 7 8.39 -16.44 -11.87
CA SER A 7 7.68 -16.43 -10.60
C SER A 7 8.11 -15.14 -9.90
N LEU A 8 7.18 -14.18 -9.78
CA LEU A 8 7.31 -12.99 -8.93
C LEU A 8 7.35 -13.50 -7.48
N THR A 9 8.50 -14.04 -7.13
CA THR A 9 8.75 -14.77 -5.89
C THR A 9 8.97 -13.71 -4.82
N GLY A 10 7.88 -13.19 -4.27
CA GLY A 10 7.96 -12.13 -3.27
C GLY A 10 6.64 -11.42 -2.95
N THR A 11 5.60 -11.58 -3.77
CA THR A 11 4.35 -10.79 -3.65
C THR A 11 3.21 -11.53 -2.95
N HIS A 12 3.39 -12.82 -2.63
CA HIS A 12 2.35 -13.66 -2.05
C HIS A 12 2.92 -14.56 -0.95
N VAL A 13 2.08 -14.92 0.03
CA VAL A 13 2.48 -15.80 1.15
C VAL A 13 2.64 -17.24 0.73
N THR A 14 1.70 -17.73 -0.08
CA THR A 14 1.60 -19.15 -0.42
C THR A 14 1.20 -19.32 -1.88
N GLY A 15 1.68 -20.40 -2.49
CA GLY A 15 1.28 -20.84 -3.84
C GLY A 15 -0.21 -21.19 -3.99
N HIS A 16 -0.96 -21.21 -2.89
CA HIS A 16 -2.39 -21.55 -2.84
C HIS A 16 -3.28 -20.33 -2.56
N ALA A 17 -2.68 -19.15 -2.35
CA ALA A 17 -3.46 -17.93 -2.19
C ALA A 17 -4.28 -17.69 -3.48
N PRO A 18 -5.56 -17.29 -3.38
CA PRO A 18 -6.40 -17.09 -4.58
C PRO A 18 -5.84 -16.04 -5.56
N CYS A 19 -5.00 -15.13 -5.08
CA CYS A 19 -4.34 -14.10 -5.87
C CYS A 19 -3.00 -14.55 -6.49
N TRP A 20 -2.57 -15.79 -6.27
CA TRP A 20 -1.25 -16.27 -6.70
C TRP A 20 -1.11 -16.24 -8.23
N GLY A 21 -0.11 -15.51 -8.71
CA GLY A 21 0.24 -15.45 -10.14
C GLY A 21 -0.67 -14.52 -10.96
N ASP A 22 -1.57 -13.78 -10.32
CA ASP A 22 -2.36 -12.75 -10.96
C ASP A 22 -1.54 -11.44 -11.06
N PRO A 23 -1.26 -10.95 -12.28
CA PRO A 23 -0.41 -9.77 -12.49
C PRO A 23 -1.06 -8.45 -12.05
N ASP A 24 -2.35 -8.45 -11.71
CA ASP A 24 -3.04 -7.25 -11.23
C ASP A 24 -2.86 -7.04 -9.71
N PHE A 25 -2.30 -8.03 -8.98
CA PHE A 25 -1.91 -7.88 -7.57
C PHE A 25 -0.50 -7.32 -7.38
N ALA A 26 0.40 -7.58 -8.34
CA ALA A 26 1.77 -7.09 -8.36
C ALA A 26 2.03 -6.43 -9.70
N VAL A 27 1.46 -5.24 -9.85
CA VAL A 27 1.38 -4.55 -11.14
C VAL A 27 2.78 -4.13 -11.57
N ALA A 28 3.22 -4.60 -12.74
CA ALA A 28 4.50 -4.19 -13.31
C ALA A 28 4.54 -2.68 -13.57
N ASP A 29 5.67 -2.04 -13.27
CA ASP A 29 5.89 -0.59 -13.34
C ASP A 29 5.54 0.03 -14.70
N ASN A 30 5.57 -0.75 -15.78
CA ASN A 30 5.25 -0.27 -17.12
C ASN A 30 3.74 -0.28 -17.46
N ARG A 31 2.87 -0.73 -16.54
CA ARG A 31 1.42 -0.82 -16.75
C ARG A 31 0.64 0.39 -16.22
N TRP A 32 1.28 1.28 -15.49
CA TRP A 32 0.66 2.45 -14.87
C TRP A 32 1.59 3.66 -14.99
N LYS A 33 1.04 4.88 -14.94
CA LYS A 33 1.84 6.12 -15.05
C LYS A 33 1.81 6.98 -13.79
N ASN A 34 0.73 6.90 -13.02
CA ASN A 34 0.52 7.65 -11.78
C ASN A 34 -0.24 6.80 -10.75
N GLY A 35 -0.39 7.30 -9.53
CA GLY A 35 -1.03 6.55 -8.45
C GLY A 35 -2.48 6.14 -8.74
N LYS A 36 -3.23 7.01 -9.44
CA LYS A 36 -4.62 6.74 -9.85
C LYS A 36 -4.73 5.55 -10.82
N ASP A 37 -3.83 5.47 -11.80
CA ASP A 37 -3.76 4.33 -12.73
C ASP A 37 -3.51 3.01 -11.97
N LEU A 38 -2.60 3.02 -10.99
CA LEU A 38 -2.32 1.86 -10.16
C LEU A 38 -3.55 1.41 -9.38
N VAL A 39 -4.26 2.35 -8.74
CA VAL A 39 -5.51 2.05 -8.02
C VAL A 39 -6.57 1.48 -8.96
N ALA A 40 -6.75 2.05 -10.15
CA ALA A 40 -7.74 1.57 -11.12
C ALA A 40 -7.47 0.11 -11.57
N ILE A 41 -6.21 -0.32 -11.62
CA ILE A 41 -5.83 -1.72 -11.91
C ILE A 41 -6.08 -2.62 -10.68
N CYS A 42 -5.72 -2.15 -9.49
CA CYS A 42 -5.70 -2.95 -8.27
C CYS A 42 -7.07 -3.09 -7.59
N GLU A 43 -7.90 -2.05 -7.63
CA GLU A 43 -9.19 -1.99 -6.92
C GLU A 43 -10.15 -3.12 -7.34
N PRO A 44 -10.30 -3.46 -8.64
CA PRO A 44 -11.19 -4.55 -9.05
C PRO A 44 -10.75 -5.92 -8.54
N VAL A 45 -9.49 -6.13 -8.18
CA VAL A 45 -8.98 -7.41 -7.66
C VAL A 45 -8.81 -7.41 -6.13
N LEU A 46 -8.89 -6.24 -5.49
CA LEU A 46 -8.68 -6.08 -4.05
C LEU A 46 -9.64 -6.93 -3.21
N TYR A 47 -10.90 -7.10 -3.66
CA TYR A 47 -11.93 -7.85 -2.96
C TYR A 47 -11.53 -9.31 -2.65
N VAL A 48 -10.61 -9.90 -3.43
CA VAL A 48 -10.10 -11.26 -3.21
C VAL A 48 -9.43 -11.38 -1.83
N CYS A 49 -8.87 -10.28 -1.31
CA CYS A 49 -8.32 -10.24 0.04
C CYS A 49 -9.40 -10.27 1.13
N GLY A 50 -10.65 -9.90 0.83
CA GLY A 50 -11.79 -9.74 1.76
C GLY A 50 -12.09 -10.95 2.65
N GLY A 51 -11.72 -12.16 2.25
CA GLY A 51 -11.84 -13.37 3.09
C GLY A 51 -10.52 -14.08 3.38
N CYS A 52 -9.38 -13.49 3.00
CA CYS A 52 -8.10 -14.16 3.07
C CYS A 52 -7.59 -14.25 4.52
N PRO A 53 -7.33 -15.44 5.08
CA PRO A 53 -6.83 -15.58 6.45
C PRO A 53 -5.35 -15.17 6.60
N ASP A 54 -4.64 -15.03 5.48
CA ASP A 54 -3.19 -14.82 5.46
C ASP A 54 -2.77 -13.35 5.32
N ARG A 55 -3.67 -12.37 5.51
CA ARG A 55 -3.36 -10.93 5.31
C ARG A 55 -2.14 -10.46 6.11
N ALA A 56 -2.08 -10.79 7.40
CA ALA A 56 -0.95 -10.43 8.25
C ALA A 56 0.35 -11.17 7.88
N ALA A 57 0.25 -12.42 7.39
CA ALA A 57 1.41 -13.13 6.86
C ALA A 57 1.88 -12.51 5.53
N CYS A 58 0.95 -12.03 4.70
CA CYS A 58 1.20 -11.37 3.43
C CYS A 58 2.04 -10.12 3.62
N ILE A 59 1.63 -9.25 4.55
CA ILE A 59 2.36 -8.02 4.83
C ILE A 59 3.76 -8.33 5.38
N ARG A 60 3.91 -9.35 6.23
CA ARG A 60 5.21 -9.75 6.79
C ARG A 60 6.17 -10.36 5.76
N GLN A 61 5.65 -11.05 4.76
CA GLN A 61 6.46 -11.66 3.72
C GLN A 61 6.84 -10.65 2.63
N VAL A 62 5.87 -9.87 2.17
CA VAL A 62 6.07 -8.86 1.12
C VAL A 62 6.89 -7.69 1.67
N LEU A 63 6.76 -7.34 2.96
CA LEU A 63 7.42 -6.18 3.58
C LEU A 63 7.20 -4.87 2.80
N PRO A 64 5.96 -4.55 2.38
CA PRO A 64 5.71 -3.57 1.33
C PRO A 64 6.30 -2.17 1.63
N ALA A 65 6.22 -1.72 2.89
CA ALA A 65 6.81 -0.45 3.31
C ALA A 65 8.35 -0.38 3.20
N LYS A 66 9.03 -1.52 3.38
CA LYS A 66 10.50 -1.57 3.33
C LYS A 66 11.03 -1.60 1.91
N ASN A 67 10.29 -2.21 0.99
CA ASN A 67 10.75 -2.46 -0.38
C ASN A 67 10.27 -1.38 -1.35
N GLY A 68 9.36 -0.50 -0.92
CA GLY A 68 8.64 0.39 -1.83
C GLY A 68 7.69 -0.38 -2.76
N PHE A 69 6.94 -1.35 -2.22
CA PHE A 69 6.05 -2.19 -3.03
C PHE A 69 4.87 -1.40 -3.62
N ASP A 70 4.54 -1.73 -4.87
CA ASP A 70 3.39 -1.23 -5.61
C ASP A 70 2.42 -2.37 -5.93
N GLY A 71 1.14 -2.20 -5.58
CA GLY A 71 0.08 -3.18 -5.85
C GLY A 71 -0.69 -3.61 -4.61
N VAL A 72 -1.32 -4.79 -4.67
CA VAL A 72 -2.20 -5.30 -3.61
C VAL A 72 -1.43 -6.22 -2.66
N CYS A 73 -1.43 -5.88 -1.37
CA CYS A 73 -0.88 -6.71 -0.31
C CYS A 73 -1.71 -6.60 0.97
N GLY A 74 -2.13 -7.74 1.52
CA GLY A 74 -2.87 -7.81 2.79
C GLY A 74 -4.16 -7.00 2.81
N GLY A 75 -4.94 -7.00 1.72
CA GLY A 75 -6.19 -6.24 1.62
C GLY A 75 -6.02 -4.73 1.50
N ARG A 76 -4.83 -4.27 1.11
CA ARG A 76 -4.48 -2.86 0.93
C ARG A 76 -3.80 -2.68 -0.42
N ILE A 77 -4.04 -1.53 -1.05
CA ILE A 77 -3.28 -1.05 -2.21
C ILE A 77 -2.13 -0.20 -1.68
N TRP A 78 -0.92 -0.56 -2.12
CA TRP A 78 0.32 0.08 -1.78
C TRP A 78 0.85 0.84 -2.99
N LEU A 79 1.37 2.04 -2.74
CA LEU A 79 2.09 2.88 -3.70
C LEU A 79 3.39 3.32 -3.03
N ASN A 80 4.53 2.93 -3.59
CA ASN A 80 5.87 3.15 -3.04
C ASN A 80 5.98 2.77 -1.56
N GLY A 81 5.34 1.66 -1.17
CA GLY A 81 5.34 1.20 0.22
C GLY A 81 4.45 2.00 1.18
N VAL A 82 3.58 2.89 0.68
CA VAL A 82 2.57 3.60 1.45
C VAL A 82 1.18 3.06 1.11
N ILE A 83 0.30 2.95 2.11
CA ILE A 83 -1.09 2.54 1.87
C ILE A 83 -1.87 3.72 1.28
N VAL A 84 -2.46 3.52 0.10
CA VAL A 84 -3.30 4.52 -0.58
C VAL A 84 -4.78 4.12 -0.62
N HIS A 85 -5.07 2.84 -0.45
CA HIS A 85 -6.43 2.34 -0.37
C HIS A 85 -6.48 1.04 0.44
N ALA A 86 -7.60 0.72 1.07
CA ALA A 86 -7.75 -0.47 1.90
C ALA A 86 -9.19 -0.96 1.91
N LEU A 87 -9.39 -2.27 2.04
CA LEU A 87 -10.72 -2.81 2.33
C LEU A 87 -11.22 -2.29 3.70
N PRO A 88 -12.54 -2.07 3.84
CA PRO A 88 -13.12 -1.52 5.06
C PRO A 88 -12.98 -2.43 6.29
N ASP A 89 -12.75 -3.73 6.07
CA ASP A 89 -12.59 -4.74 7.12
C ASP A 89 -11.12 -5.00 7.50
N THR A 90 -10.17 -4.22 6.97
CA THR A 90 -8.76 -4.37 7.31
C THR A 90 -8.50 -3.95 8.75
N ASP A 91 -7.87 -4.84 9.52
CA ASP A 91 -7.54 -4.58 10.91
C ASP A 91 -6.11 -4.00 11.03
N PRO A 92 -5.89 -2.87 11.74
CA PRO A 92 -4.56 -2.33 11.99
C PRO A 92 -3.58 -3.34 12.64
N SER A 93 -4.07 -4.31 13.40
CA SER A 93 -3.26 -5.36 14.03
C SER A 93 -2.62 -6.33 13.02
N GLU A 94 -3.04 -6.32 11.76
CA GLU A 94 -2.39 -7.06 10.67
C GLU A 94 -1.04 -6.44 10.26
N LEU A 95 -0.82 -5.17 10.58
CA LEU A 95 0.44 -4.48 10.30
C LEU A 95 1.57 -5.01 11.19
N PRO A 96 2.85 -4.79 10.83
CA PRO A 96 3.98 -5.12 11.68
C PRO A 96 3.86 -4.52 13.08
N LEU A 97 4.37 -5.24 14.07
CA LEU A 97 4.40 -4.79 15.46
C LEU A 97 5.14 -3.45 15.61
N PRO A 98 4.76 -2.63 16.59
CA PRO A 98 5.40 -1.33 16.78
C PRO A 98 6.83 -1.49 17.25
N VAL A 99 7.74 -0.70 16.68
CA VAL A 99 9.09 -0.52 17.20
C VAL A 99 9.08 0.65 18.18
N PHE A 100 9.43 0.39 19.44
CA PHE A 100 9.46 1.45 20.44
C PHE A 100 10.61 2.43 20.16
N ARG A 101 10.28 3.72 20.11
CA ARG A 101 11.19 4.83 19.81
C ARG A 101 11.15 5.87 20.92
N LYS A 102 12.19 6.69 21.01
CA LYS A 102 12.26 7.81 21.98
C LYS A 102 11.13 8.83 21.83
N SER A 103 10.55 8.93 20.64
CA SER A 103 9.43 9.83 20.34
C SER A 103 8.06 9.25 20.70
N CYS A 104 7.96 7.98 21.12
CA CYS A 104 6.69 7.37 21.52
C CYS A 104 6.04 8.15 22.67
N GLY A 105 4.70 8.18 22.71
CA GLY A 105 3.97 9.03 23.65
C GLY A 105 3.74 10.47 23.16
N THR A 106 4.03 10.76 21.89
CA THR A 106 3.84 12.08 21.29
C THR A 106 3.20 11.98 19.90
N ALA A 107 2.68 13.09 19.38
CA ALA A 107 2.23 13.19 18.00
C ALA A 107 3.35 12.88 16.98
N ALA A 108 4.60 13.18 17.31
CA ALA A 108 5.75 12.82 16.47
C ALA A 108 6.00 11.31 16.45
N GLY A 109 5.86 10.65 17.59
CA GLY A 109 5.93 9.18 17.69
C GLY A 109 4.84 8.50 16.87
N SER A 110 3.60 8.95 17.00
CA SER A 110 2.49 8.39 16.21
C SER A 110 2.69 8.56 14.70
N ARG A 111 3.20 9.72 14.26
CA ARG A 111 3.60 9.94 12.87
C ARG A 111 4.71 9.00 12.43
N ALA A 112 5.68 8.70 13.29
CA ALA A 112 6.76 7.78 12.97
C ALA A 112 6.24 6.34 12.75
N HIS A 113 5.31 5.86 13.58
CA HIS A 113 4.64 4.57 13.37
C HIS A 113 3.90 4.53 12.03
N ARG A 114 3.15 5.60 11.69
CA ARG A 114 2.45 5.68 10.39
C ARG A 114 3.39 5.64 9.20
N ARG A 115 4.50 6.38 9.24
CA ARG A 115 5.50 6.40 8.17
C ARG A 115 6.19 5.06 7.98
N ALA A 116 6.39 4.32 9.07
CA ALA A 116 6.93 2.96 9.01
C ALA A 116 5.86 1.91 8.67
N VAL A 117 4.59 2.32 8.54
CA VAL A 117 3.42 1.47 8.28
C VAL A 117 3.36 0.27 9.24
N GLU A 118 3.62 0.56 10.51
CA GLU A 118 3.51 -0.38 11.63
C GLU A 118 2.32 -0.01 12.53
N GLN A 119 1.93 -0.93 13.39
CA GLN A 119 0.94 -0.70 14.43
C GLN A 119 1.31 0.51 15.31
N GLN A 120 0.31 1.16 15.90
CA GLN A 120 0.55 2.13 16.96
C GLN A 120 0.94 1.38 18.23
N CYS A 121 1.96 1.87 18.96
CA CYS A 121 2.18 1.37 20.31
C CYS A 121 1.15 1.99 21.28
N PRO A 122 0.91 1.38 22.46
CA PRO A 122 -0.08 1.87 23.42
C PRO A 122 0.09 3.35 23.81
N GLY A 123 1.33 3.83 23.89
CA GLY A 123 1.61 5.25 24.18
C GLY A 123 1.30 6.20 23.02
N CYS A 124 1.28 5.71 21.78
CA CYS A 124 1.04 6.51 20.58
C CYS A 124 -0.41 6.46 20.07
N GLU A 125 -1.20 5.46 20.48
CA GLU A 125 -2.62 5.33 20.12
C GLU A 125 -3.44 6.62 20.34
N PRO A 126 -3.33 7.34 21.48
CA PRO A 126 -4.12 8.56 21.70
C PRO A 126 -3.80 9.69 20.70
N PHE A 127 -2.59 9.66 20.13
CA PHE A 127 -2.11 10.65 19.17
C PHE A 127 -2.33 10.24 17.72
N TYR A 128 -2.91 9.06 17.49
CA TYR A 128 -3.17 8.57 16.15
C TYR A 128 -4.12 9.50 15.40
N ARG A 129 -3.68 9.88 14.21
CA ARG A 129 -4.45 10.61 13.22
C ARG A 129 -4.10 9.99 11.88
N PRO A 130 -5.07 9.61 11.03
CA PRO A 130 -4.79 9.21 9.67
C PRO A 130 -3.91 10.26 8.95
N GLY A 131 -3.07 9.80 8.03
CA GLY A 131 -2.31 10.72 7.17
C GLY A 131 -3.18 11.23 6.03
N PRO A 132 -2.76 12.32 5.35
CA PRO A 132 -3.28 12.60 4.02
C PRO A 132 -3.01 11.39 3.12
N ASN A 133 -3.95 11.07 2.24
CA ASN A 133 -3.72 10.05 1.23
C ASN A 133 -2.79 10.66 0.17
N PRO A 134 -1.68 10.00 -0.21
CA PRO A 134 -0.80 10.50 -1.28
C PRO A 134 -1.51 10.84 -2.59
N LEU A 135 -2.66 10.21 -2.86
CA LEU A 135 -3.46 10.47 -4.06
C LEU A 135 -4.27 11.78 -3.98
N ASP A 136 -4.52 12.31 -2.78
CA ASP A 136 -5.27 13.57 -2.60
C ASP A 136 -4.49 14.76 -3.18
N ASP A 137 -3.15 14.71 -3.16
CA ASP A 137 -2.27 15.77 -3.66
C ASP A 137 -2.07 15.71 -5.19
N GLU A 138 -2.34 14.58 -5.84
CA GLU A 138 -2.21 14.42 -7.31
C GLU A 138 -3.33 15.12 -8.10
N ASP A 139 -4.45 15.48 -7.48
CA ASP A 139 -5.53 16.26 -8.12
C ASP A 139 -5.15 17.74 -8.33
N GLU A 140 -4.26 18.29 -7.49
CA GLU A 140 -3.88 19.71 -7.55
C GLU A 140 -2.79 19.99 -8.60
N SER A 141 -1.97 19.00 -8.96
CA SER A 141 -0.89 19.15 -9.94
C SER A 141 -1.37 19.10 -11.39
N ASP A 142 -2.40 18.30 -11.71
CA ASP A 142 -3.02 18.25 -13.04
C ASP A 142 -3.81 19.53 -13.36
N ALA A 143 -4.35 20.22 -12.36
CA ALA A 143 -5.08 21.48 -12.53
C ALA A 143 -4.16 22.66 -12.90
N GLN A 144 -2.89 22.63 -12.48
CA GLN A 144 -1.93 23.72 -12.70
C GLN A 144 -1.22 23.68 -14.05
N GLN A 145 -1.41 22.62 -14.86
CA GLN A 145 -0.77 22.49 -16.17
C GLN A 145 -1.66 22.98 -17.34
N LEU A 146 -2.89 23.46 -17.07
CA LEU A 146 -3.86 23.88 -18.09
C LEU A 146 -4.06 25.40 -18.25
N GLU A 147 -3.30 26.24 -17.54
CA GLU A 147 -3.24 27.70 -17.74
C GLU A 147 -1.82 28.04 -18.26
N LEU A 148 -1.53 28.60 -19.45
CA LEU A 148 -2.26 29.39 -20.44
C LEU A 148 -1.62 29.17 -21.84
N PRO A 149 -2.34 29.35 -22.96
CA PRO A 149 -1.70 29.68 -24.23
C PRO A 149 -1.25 31.14 -24.21
N ASP A 150 0.07 31.37 -24.26
CA ASP A 150 0.62 32.69 -24.61
C ASP A 150 0.28 32.98 -26.09
N VAL A 151 -0.72 33.82 -26.30
CA VAL A 151 -0.98 34.47 -27.58
C VAL A 151 -0.35 35.87 -27.50
N ALA A 152 0.80 36.03 -28.16
CA ALA A 152 1.31 37.31 -28.64
C ALA A 152 2.18 37.09 -29.88
#